data_AF-A0A9D1NLL5-F1
#
_entry.id   AF-A0A9D1NLL5-F1
#
_cell.length_a   1.000
_cell.length_b   1.000
_cell.length_c   1.000
_cell.angle_alpha   90.00
_cell.angle_beta   90.00
_cell.angle_gamma   90.00
#
_symmetry.space_group_name_H-M   'P 1'
#
loop_
_entity.id
_entity.type
_entity.pdbx_description
1 polymer ?
#
loop_
_entity_poly.entity_id
_entity_poly.type
_entity_poly.pdbx_seq_one_letter_code
_entity_poly.pdbx_strand_id
1 'polypeptide(L)'
;MVKRIKDLWSSTGIMGFTLKDPDPPRANPDPLPAAHPDTVLPFGISQLVMIAICLLLIYLAIVKEFEPLLLLPIGFGGLLANIPYAGITAGPLLDTMGNVVEPGGFLYYTFDFGVNSGLFPILIFMGVGAMTDFGPLIANPRTALLGAAAQLGIFPALLGALALTLCFDSINFFITDAASIGIIGGADGPTAIWLTTKLSPDLLGAIAVAAYSYMALVPVIQPPIMKLCTNKEERLIKMKQLRPVTKMEKVLFPITVLLLCAAFLPSAAPLIGAVMLGNLAKECGVVDRISDTMANSLINIVTILLGLSVGSKLAAEKFLTFETLGILVLGVIAFGVGTAGGVWMAKLMNLFSKEKI
;
A
#
# COMPACT_ATOMS: atom_id res chain seq x y z
N MET A 1 -18.08 20.54 40.75
CA MET A 1 -16.86 20.97 40.02
C MET A 1 -15.74 19.94 40.15
N VAL A 2 -15.32 19.57 41.36
CA VAL A 2 -14.26 18.54 41.59
C VAL A 2 -14.59 17.16 41.00
N LYS A 3 -15.86 16.73 41.04
CA LYS A 3 -16.30 15.46 40.42
C LYS A 3 -16.18 15.47 38.89
N ARG A 4 -16.65 16.54 38.23
CA ARG A 4 -16.44 16.76 36.78
C ARG A 4 -14.97 16.89 36.38
N ILE A 5 -14.12 17.47 37.22
CA ILE A 5 -12.67 17.55 36.97
C ILE A 5 -12.01 16.17 37.12
N LYS A 6 -12.44 15.36 38.11
CA LYS A 6 -12.00 13.96 38.23
C LYS A 6 -12.47 13.10 37.06
N ASP A 7 -13.72 13.28 36.62
CA ASP A 7 -14.28 12.57 35.46
C ASP A 7 -13.56 12.94 34.16
N LEU A 8 -13.21 14.24 33.99
CA LEU A 8 -12.38 14.73 32.89
C LEU A 8 -10.96 14.15 32.94
N TRP A 9 -10.37 14.05 34.14
CA TRP A 9 -9.05 13.45 34.32
C TRP A 9 -9.06 11.97 33.95
N SER A 10 -10.12 11.23 34.32
CA SER A 10 -10.32 9.82 33.93
C SER A 10 -10.65 9.61 32.46
N SER A 11 -11.12 10.63 31.75
CA SER A 11 -11.36 10.58 30.30
C SER A 11 -10.23 11.19 29.48
N THR A 12 -9.12 11.60 30.10
CA THR A 12 -7.97 12.13 29.35
C THR A 12 -7.16 11.01 28.73
N GLY A 13 -6.61 11.26 27.55
CA GLY A 13 -5.70 10.32 26.91
C GLY A 13 -4.43 10.03 27.73
N ILE A 14 -4.04 10.93 28.64
CA ILE A 14 -2.90 10.76 29.54
C ILE A 14 -3.13 9.63 30.54
N MET A 15 -4.35 9.48 31.06
CA MET A 15 -4.67 8.41 32.02
C MET A 15 -4.76 7.04 31.34
N GLY A 16 -5.14 6.99 30.05
CA GLY A 16 -5.15 5.78 29.23
C GLY A 16 -3.78 5.11 29.19
N PHE A 17 -2.70 5.87 28.99
CA PHE A 17 -1.34 5.31 28.94
C PHE A 17 -0.82 4.72 30.27
N THR A 18 -1.50 4.98 31.40
CA THR A 18 -1.05 4.58 32.74
C THR A 18 -1.82 3.40 33.34
N LEU A 19 -2.90 2.97 32.71
CA LEU A 19 -3.68 1.82 33.16
C LEU A 19 -2.99 0.53 32.71
N LYS A 20 -2.90 -0.45 33.62
CA LYS A 20 -2.29 -1.76 33.37
C LYS A 20 -3.32 -2.66 32.68
N ASP A 21 -2.89 -3.43 31.69
CA ASP A 21 -3.75 -4.37 30.94
C ASP A 21 -4.61 -5.21 31.91
N PRO A 22 -5.93 -5.34 31.67
CA PRO A 22 -6.75 -6.25 32.45
C PRO A 22 -6.35 -7.71 32.16
N ASP A 23 -6.28 -8.54 33.21
CA ASP A 23 -6.00 -9.97 33.09
C ASP A 23 -6.99 -10.64 32.12
N PRO A 24 -6.57 -11.65 31.34
CA PRO A 24 -7.46 -12.40 30.47
C PRO A 24 -8.59 -13.04 31.30
N PRO A 25 -9.86 -12.98 30.85
CA PRO A 25 -10.98 -13.47 31.63
C PRO A 25 -10.84 -14.98 31.87
N ARG A 26 -10.76 -15.36 33.15
CA ARG A 26 -10.92 -16.76 33.58
C ARG A 26 -12.31 -17.24 33.18
N ALA A 27 -12.36 -18.32 32.42
CA ALA A 27 -13.60 -18.99 32.03
C ALA A 27 -14.44 -19.30 33.27
N ASN A 28 -15.60 -18.64 33.41
CA ASN A 28 -16.63 -19.02 34.35
C ASN A 28 -17.96 -19.23 33.58
N PRO A 29 -18.78 -20.21 33.97
CA PRO A 29 -19.86 -20.73 33.15
C PRO A 29 -21.18 -20.09 33.57
N ASP A 30 -21.66 -19.07 32.85
CA ASP A 30 -23.10 -18.75 32.78
C ASP A 30 -23.39 -17.81 31.59
N PRO A 31 -24.56 -17.92 30.92
CA PRO A 31 -24.75 -17.37 29.59
C PRO A 31 -25.39 -15.97 29.65
N LEU A 32 -24.56 -14.94 29.51
CA LEU A 32 -24.99 -13.64 28.98
C LEU A 32 -24.57 -13.57 27.51
N PRO A 33 -25.41 -13.02 26.59
CA PRO A 33 -25.09 -13.01 25.18
C PRO A 33 -23.81 -12.19 24.96
N ALA A 34 -22.82 -12.87 24.40
CA ALA A 34 -21.46 -12.39 24.24
C ALA A 34 -21.42 -11.03 23.54
N ALA A 35 -21.11 -9.97 24.31
CA ALA A 35 -20.39 -8.84 23.75
C ALA A 35 -19.07 -9.40 23.20
N HIS A 36 -18.77 -9.11 21.93
CA HIS A 36 -17.54 -9.57 21.28
C HIS A 36 -16.32 -9.32 22.18
N PRO A 37 -15.53 -10.34 22.53
CA PRO A 37 -14.48 -10.24 23.53
C PRO A 37 -13.21 -9.48 23.07
N ASP A 38 -13.22 -8.83 21.89
CA ASP A 38 -12.00 -8.29 21.27
C ASP A 38 -11.94 -6.75 21.22
N THR A 39 -12.69 -6.03 22.05
CA THR A 39 -12.66 -4.54 22.07
C THR A 39 -12.27 -3.95 23.43
N VAL A 40 -11.37 -4.62 24.13
CA VAL A 40 -10.61 -3.98 25.21
C VAL A 40 -9.28 -3.54 24.63
N LEU A 41 -9.22 -2.29 24.15
CA LEU A 41 -7.97 -1.65 23.74
C LEU A 41 -6.97 -1.77 24.93
N PRO A 42 -5.90 -2.57 24.83
CA PRO A 42 -4.83 -2.59 25.81
C PRO A 42 -4.11 -1.24 25.70
N PHE A 43 -4.50 -0.31 26.56
CA PHE A 43 -3.85 0.98 26.66
C PHE A 43 -2.52 0.77 27.40
N GLY A 44 -1.41 1.10 26.76
CA GLY A 44 -0.09 0.78 27.30
C GLY A 44 1.09 1.33 26.50
N ILE A 45 2.29 0.84 26.82
CA ILE A 45 3.58 1.27 26.25
C ILE A 45 3.59 1.10 24.71
N SER A 46 2.90 0.09 24.18
CA SER A 46 2.81 -0.19 22.74
C SER A 46 2.22 0.98 21.94
N GLN A 47 1.19 1.66 22.46
CA GLN A 47 0.59 2.83 21.81
C GLN A 47 1.53 4.03 21.82
N LEU A 48 2.30 4.24 22.91
CA LEU A 48 3.33 5.28 22.94
C LEU A 48 4.43 5.04 21.90
N VAL A 49 4.85 3.78 21.73
CA VAL A 49 5.80 3.38 20.69
C VAL A 49 5.20 3.67 19.30
N MET A 50 3.93 3.34 19.07
CA MET A 50 3.28 3.66 17.79
C MET A 50 3.15 5.15 17.53
N ILE A 51 2.84 5.96 18.54
CA ILE A 51 2.82 7.42 18.41
C ILE A 51 4.21 7.92 18.01
N ALA A 52 5.28 7.42 18.63
CA ALA A 52 6.65 7.76 18.25
C ALA A 52 6.97 7.35 16.79
N ILE A 53 6.52 6.16 16.36
CA ILE A 53 6.65 5.71 14.96
C ILE A 53 5.86 6.61 14.02
N CYS A 54 4.63 6.98 14.36
CA CYS A 54 3.80 7.87 13.53
C CYS A 54 4.44 9.27 13.41
N LEU A 55 5.00 9.81 14.50
CA LEU A 55 5.78 11.04 14.47
C LEU A 55 7.04 10.91 13.61
N LEU A 56 7.71 9.76 13.63
CA LEU A 56 8.83 9.47 12.74
C LEU A 56 8.38 9.45 11.27
N LEU A 57 7.25 8.81 10.93
CA LEU A 57 6.70 8.80 9.57
C LEU A 57 6.36 10.22 9.09
N ILE A 58 5.75 11.03 9.95
CA ILE A 58 5.46 12.44 9.66
C ILE A 58 6.77 13.23 9.45
N TYR A 59 7.79 13.00 10.29
CA TYR A 59 9.10 13.62 10.12
C TYR A 59 9.76 13.22 8.80
N LEU A 60 9.73 11.94 8.42
CA LEU A 60 10.26 11.47 7.14
C LEU A 60 9.51 12.08 5.95
N ALA A 61 8.19 12.21 6.04
CA ALA A 61 7.39 12.85 5.00
C ALA A 61 7.71 14.34 4.86
N ILE A 62 7.86 15.09 5.95
CA ILE A 62 8.03 16.55 5.92
C ILE A 62 9.49 16.96 5.69
N VAL A 63 10.42 16.41 6.48
CA VAL A 63 11.82 16.88 6.51
C VAL A 63 12.66 16.18 5.44
N LYS A 64 12.34 14.93 5.15
CA LYS A 64 13.08 14.12 4.20
C LYS A 64 12.35 13.95 2.86
N GLU A 65 11.12 14.45 2.76
CA GLU A 65 10.29 14.41 1.54
C GLU A 65 10.09 12.98 0.99
N PHE A 66 9.99 11.99 1.88
CA PHE A 66 9.71 10.61 1.51
C PHE A 66 8.23 10.45 1.18
N GLU A 67 7.89 10.31 -0.11
CA GLU A 67 6.52 10.12 -0.63
C GLU A 67 5.47 10.95 0.14
N PRO A 68 5.67 12.29 0.25
CA PRO A 68 4.96 13.11 1.23
C PRO A 68 3.44 13.13 1.00
N LEU A 69 3.00 12.96 -0.26
CA LEU A 69 1.60 12.96 -0.62
C LEU A 69 0.80 11.83 0.06
N LEU A 70 1.43 10.69 0.30
CA LEU A 70 0.80 9.52 0.92
C LEU A 70 1.30 9.28 2.35
N LEU A 71 2.61 9.43 2.58
CA LEU A 71 3.22 9.11 3.88
C LEU A 71 2.74 10.06 4.99
N LEU A 72 2.49 11.34 4.67
CA LEU A 72 1.99 12.30 5.65
C LEU A 72 0.56 11.94 6.11
N PRO A 73 -0.45 11.74 5.23
CA PRO A 73 -1.76 11.26 5.64
C PRO A 73 -1.74 9.91 6.36
N ILE A 74 -0.86 8.98 5.97
CA ILE A 74 -0.69 7.67 6.64
C ILE A 74 -0.18 7.87 8.07
N GLY A 75 0.89 8.64 8.25
CA GLY A 75 1.44 8.93 9.57
C GLY A 75 0.45 9.66 10.47
N PHE A 76 -0.32 10.60 9.91
CA PHE A 76 -1.36 11.31 10.65
C PHE A 76 -2.55 10.40 11.00
N GLY A 77 -2.99 9.55 10.07
CA GLY A 77 -4.03 8.55 10.33
C GLY A 77 -3.61 7.55 11.42
N GLY A 78 -2.34 7.13 11.42
CA GLY A 78 -1.76 6.29 12.48
C GLY A 78 -1.70 7.00 13.83
N LEU A 79 -1.36 8.29 13.85
CA LEU A 79 -1.41 9.10 15.06
C LEU A 79 -2.83 9.12 15.65
N LEU A 80 -3.84 9.37 14.81
CA LEU A 80 -5.25 9.37 15.21
C LEU A 80 -5.72 7.99 15.69
N ALA A 81 -5.26 6.91 15.04
CA ALA A 81 -5.61 5.54 15.39
C ALA A 81 -5.11 5.11 16.77
N ASN A 82 -4.03 5.70 17.25
CA ASN A 82 -3.41 5.37 18.54
C ASN A 82 -3.75 6.39 19.65
N ILE A 83 -4.70 7.32 19.44
CA ILE A 83 -5.17 8.20 20.52
C ILE A 83 -6.08 7.38 21.46
N PRO A 84 -5.69 7.21 22.73
CA PRO A 84 -6.50 6.44 23.68
C PRO A 84 -7.87 7.07 23.92
N TYR A 85 -8.89 6.22 24.08
CA TYR A 85 -10.30 6.59 24.30
C TYR A 85 -10.98 7.41 23.20
N ALA A 86 -10.33 7.65 22.06
CA ALA A 86 -10.89 8.51 21.02
C ALA A 86 -11.90 7.79 20.10
N GLY A 87 -11.89 6.45 20.05
CA GLY A 87 -12.84 5.67 19.25
C GLY A 87 -12.79 5.94 17.73
N ILE A 88 -11.74 6.60 17.23
CA ILE A 88 -11.68 7.13 15.85
C ILE A 88 -11.69 6.01 14.80
N THR A 89 -11.16 4.85 15.15
CA THR A 89 -11.08 3.65 14.31
C THR A 89 -12.04 2.55 14.75
N ALA A 90 -12.84 2.79 15.81
CA ALA A 90 -13.77 1.81 16.33
C ALA A 90 -14.92 1.58 15.34
N GLY A 91 -15.31 0.31 15.17
CA GLY A 91 -16.50 -0.05 14.42
C GLY A 91 -17.78 0.39 15.13
N PRO A 92 -18.92 0.49 14.41
CA PRO A 92 -20.20 0.80 15.02
C PRO A 92 -20.61 -0.29 16.01
N LEU A 93 -21.18 0.12 17.15
CA LEU A 93 -21.80 -0.84 18.07
C LEU A 93 -23.19 -1.19 17.54
N LEU A 94 -23.43 -2.48 17.32
CA LEU A 94 -24.68 -3.02 16.82
C LEU A 94 -25.47 -3.68 17.95
N ASP A 95 -26.77 -3.45 17.99
CA ASP A 95 -27.68 -4.21 18.85
C ASP A 95 -27.84 -5.64 18.30
N THR A 96 -28.39 -6.54 19.13
CA THR A 96 -28.83 -7.89 18.80
C THR A 96 -29.74 -7.98 17.56
N MET A 97 -30.39 -6.88 17.19
CA MET A 97 -31.22 -6.75 15.97
C MET A 97 -30.47 -6.16 14.76
N GLY A 98 -29.17 -5.88 14.87
CA GLY A 98 -28.33 -5.30 13.81
C GLY A 98 -28.47 -3.79 13.64
N ASN A 99 -29.18 -3.10 14.54
CA ASN A 99 -29.30 -1.64 14.52
C ASN A 99 -28.08 -0.97 15.14
N VAL A 100 -27.62 0.14 14.56
CA VAL A 100 -26.48 0.92 15.08
C VAL A 100 -26.91 1.64 16.37
N VAL A 101 -26.33 1.23 17.50
CA VAL A 101 -26.52 1.83 18.82
C VAL A 101 -25.57 3.01 19.00
N GLU A 102 -24.30 2.84 18.60
CA GLU A 102 -23.32 3.93 18.55
C GLU A 102 -22.64 3.95 17.17
N PRO A 103 -22.55 5.12 16.52
CA PRO A 103 -21.87 5.25 15.24
C PRO A 103 -20.37 4.95 15.42
N GLY A 104 -19.79 4.28 14.41
CA GLY A 104 -18.35 4.04 14.37
C GLY A 104 -17.55 5.34 14.19
N GLY A 105 -16.24 5.24 14.38
CA GLY A 105 -15.34 6.35 14.12
C GLY A 105 -15.23 6.69 12.63
N PHE A 106 -14.91 7.94 12.29
CA PHE A 106 -14.88 8.37 10.89
C PHE A 106 -13.80 7.63 10.07
N LEU A 107 -12.66 7.26 10.67
CA LEU A 107 -11.62 6.49 9.98
C LEU A 107 -12.07 5.07 9.69
N TYR A 108 -12.91 4.48 10.56
CA TYR A 108 -13.54 3.18 10.29
C TYR A 108 -14.41 3.27 9.02
N TYR A 109 -15.30 4.24 8.92
CA TYR A 109 -16.17 4.39 7.74
C TYR A 109 -15.38 4.71 6.48
N THR A 110 -14.35 5.56 6.58
CA THR A 110 -13.51 5.90 5.43
C THR A 110 -12.74 4.66 4.95
N PHE A 111 -12.23 3.86 5.88
CA PHE A 111 -11.57 2.59 5.57
C PHE A 111 -12.53 1.58 4.91
N ASP A 112 -13.70 1.37 5.50
CA ASP A 112 -14.67 0.40 5.01
C ASP A 112 -15.21 0.78 3.63
N PHE A 113 -15.65 2.03 3.48
CA PHE A 113 -16.18 2.54 2.21
C PHE A 113 -15.12 2.57 1.10
N GLY A 114 -13.89 2.93 1.41
CA GLY A 114 -12.87 3.24 0.41
C GLY A 114 -11.86 2.13 0.14
N VAL A 115 -11.29 1.58 1.21
CA VAL A 115 -10.17 0.62 1.13
C VAL A 115 -10.68 -0.81 1.12
N ASN A 116 -11.58 -1.16 2.04
CA ASN A 116 -12.16 -2.49 2.14
C ASN A 116 -12.99 -2.84 0.89
N SER A 117 -13.76 -1.88 0.37
CA SER A 117 -14.46 -2.02 -0.90
C SER A 117 -13.54 -2.11 -2.14
N GLY A 118 -12.27 -1.72 -2.00
CA GLY A 118 -11.31 -1.62 -3.11
C GLY A 118 -11.49 -0.39 -4.01
N LEU A 119 -12.38 0.54 -3.67
CA LEU A 119 -12.71 1.71 -4.49
C LEU A 119 -11.55 2.72 -4.60
N PHE A 120 -10.91 3.08 -3.48
CA PHE A 120 -9.86 4.10 -3.48
C PHE A 120 -8.63 3.72 -4.31
N PRO A 121 -8.08 2.49 -4.23
CA PRO A 121 -7.00 2.07 -5.12
C PRO A 121 -7.36 2.19 -6.62
N ILE A 122 -8.58 1.82 -6.99
CA ILE A 122 -9.06 1.91 -8.39
C ILE A 122 -9.11 3.37 -8.85
N LEU A 123 -9.61 4.28 -8.00
CA LEU A 123 -9.65 5.71 -8.32
C LEU A 123 -8.25 6.33 -8.41
N ILE A 124 -7.30 5.89 -7.58
CA ILE A 124 -5.90 6.30 -7.72
C ILE A 124 -5.33 5.81 -9.05
N PHE A 125 -5.57 4.55 -9.43
CA PHE A 125 -5.12 4.03 -10.72
C PHE A 125 -5.68 4.78 -11.91
N MET A 126 -6.93 5.24 -11.81
CA MET A 126 -7.52 6.13 -12.81
C MET A 126 -6.75 7.44 -12.95
N GLY A 127 -6.40 8.08 -11.84
CA GLY A 127 -5.57 9.30 -11.85
C GLY A 127 -4.15 9.03 -12.37
N VAL A 128 -3.50 7.94 -11.96
CA VAL A 128 -2.19 7.51 -12.47
C VAL A 128 -2.23 7.31 -13.98
N GLY A 129 -3.30 6.68 -14.50
CA GLY A 129 -3.53 6.54 -15.93
C GLY A 129 -3.64 7.87 -16.67
N ALA A 130 -4.31 8.86 -16.07
CA ALA A 130 -4.43 10.21 -16.62
C ALA A 130 -3.11 11.01 -16.59
N MET A 131 -2.17 10.67 -15.71
CA MET A 131 -0.84 11.29 -15.65
C MET A 131 0.18 10.58 -16.56
N THR A 132 0.05 9.27 -16.77
CA THR A 132 1.05 8.44 -17.46
C THR A 132 1.13 8.75 -18.97
N ASP A 133 2.35 8.86 -19.50
CA ASP A 133 2.60 8.91 -20.97
C ASP A 133 3.11 7.54 -21.44
N PHE A 134 2.30 6.85 -22.25
CA PHE A 134 2.67 5.57 -22.86
C PHE A 134 3.45 5.73 -24.16
N GLY A 135 3.68 6.96 -24.65
CA GLY A 135 4.49 7.21 -25.85
C GLY A 135 5.83 6.47 -25.85
N PRO A 136 6.63 6.52 -24.77
CA PRO A 136 7.89 5.79 -24.70
C PRO A 136 7.73 4.26 -24.80
N LEU A 137 6.70 3.70 -24.17
CA LEU A 137 6.40 2.25 -24.21
C LEU A 137 5.94 1.82 -25.62
N ILE A 138 5.08 2.61 -26.25
CA ILE A 138 4.58 2.34 -27.61
C ILE A 138 5.71 2.49 -28.64
N ALA A 139 6.62 3.45 -28.43
CA ALA A 139 7.76 3.67 -29.31
C ALA A 139 8.73 2.49 -29.32
N ASN A 140 9.00 1.90 -28.14
CA ASN A 140 9.82 0.70 -28.01
C ASN A 140 9.11 -0.35 -27.13
N PRO A 141 8.22 -1.18 -27.72
CA PRO A 141 7.43 -2.17 -26.98
C PRO A 141 8.28 -3.24 -26.28
N ARG A 142 9.53 -3.44 -26.72
CA ARG A 142 10.45 -4.39 -26.08
C ARG A 142 10.71 -4.02 -24.62
N THR A 143 10.57 -2.75 -24.25
CA THR A 143 10.73 -2.30 -22.87
C THR A 143 9.69 -2.90 -21.91
N ALA A 144 8.55 -3.38 -22.43
CA ALA A 144 7.57 -4.14 -21.65
C ALA A 144 8.17 -5.42 -21.03
N LEU A 145 9.15 -6.04 -21.69
CA LEU A 145 9.85 -7.23 -21.16
C LEU A 145 10.73 -6.91 -19.94
N LEU A 146 11.30 -5.69 -19.88
CA LEU A 146 12.00 -5.24 -18.68
C LEU A 146 11.01 -5.08 -17.51
N GLY A 147 9.81 -4.55 -17.79
CA GLY A 147 8.72 -4.48 -16.81
C GLY A 147 8.29 -5.85 -16.31
N ALA A 148 8.17 -6.83 -17.21
CA ALA A 148 7.85 -8.21 -16.83
C ALA A 148 8.93 -8.82 -15.92
N ALA A 149 10.21 -8.59 -16.22
CA ALA A 149 11.31 -9.08 -15.38
C ALA A 149 11.43 -8.35 -14.04
N ALA A 150 11.02 -7.08 -13.97
CA ALA A 150 10.99 -6.34 -12.71
C ALA A 150 10.01 -6.98 -11.69
N GLN A 151 8.94 -7.61 -12.17
CA GLN A 151 7.97 -8.34 -11.33
C GLN A 151 8.55 -9.62 -10.69
N LEU A 152 9.75 -10.05 -11.08
CA LEU A 152 10.45 -11.16 -10.42
C LEU A 152 10.71 -10.88 -8.94
N GLY A 153 10.72 -9.61 -8.50
CA GLY A 153 10.84 -9.24 -7.09
C GLY A 153 9.70 -9.78 -6.21
N ILE A 154 8.54 -10.12 -6.79
CA ILE A 154 7.40 -10.67 -6.06
C ILE A 154 7.69 -12.06 -5.49
N PHE A 155 8.33 -12.92 -6.26
CA PHE A 155 8.54 -14.32 -5.88
C PHE A 155 9.49 -14.51 -4.70
N PRO A 156 10.66 -13.84 -4.61
CA PRO A 156 11.52 -13.89 -3.44
C PRO A 156 10.84 -13.40 -2.16
N ALA A 157 9.97 -12.40 -2.23
CA ALA A 157 9.21 -11.94 -1.07
C ALA A 157 8.18 -12.98 -0.62
N LEU A 158 7.45 -13.59 -1.57
CA LEU A 158 6.50 -14.67 -1.30
C LEU A 158 7.21 -15.90 -0.72
N LEU A 159 8.24 -16.41 -1.41
CA LEU A 159 9.00 -17.57 -0.98
C LEU A 159 9.75 -17.28 0.33
N GLY A 160 10.24 -16.06 0.50
CA GLY A 160 10.87 -15.60 1.74
C GLY A 160 9.89 -15.56 2.91
N ALA A 161 8.64 -15.12 2.71
CA ALA A 161 7.61 -15.17 3.73
C ALA A 161 7.31 -16.62 4.15
N LEU A 162 7.15 -17.53 3.18
CA LEU A 162 6.97 -18.96 3.48
C LEU A 162 8.18 -19.57 4.18
N ALA A 163 9.40 -19.16 3.80
CA ALA A 163 10.62 -19.62 4.46
C ALA A 163 10.73 -19.10 5.90
N LEU A 164 10.32 -17.85 6.18
CA LEU A 164 10.26 -17.32 7.54
C LEU A 164 9.33 -18.14 8.42
N THR A 165 8.19 -18.59 7.90
CA THR A 165 7.27 -19.49 8.61
C THR A 165 7.94 -20.83 8.98
N LEU A 166 8.83 -21.35 8.13
CA LEU A 166 9.54 -22.60 8.40
C LEU A 166 10.74 -22.43 9.34
N CYS A 167 11.34 -21.23 9.38
CA CYS A 167 12.55 -20.96 10.15
C CYS A 167 12.27 -20.41 11.56
N PHE A 168 11.13 -19.75 11.77
CA PHE A 168 10.79 -19.11 13.04
C PHE A 168 9.40 -19.51 13.49
N ASP A 169 9.31 -20.23 14.62
CA ASP A 169 8.02 -20.65 15.22
C ASP A 169 7.13 -19.46 15.62
N SER A 170 7.70 -18.25 15.73
CA SER A 170 7.00 -17.01 16.12
C SER A 170 6.38 -16.23 14.96
N ILE A 171 6.62 -16.62 13.71
CA ILE A 171 6.07 -15.95 12.51
C ILE A 171 5.29 -17.00 11.73
N ASN A 172 4.00 -16.80 11.51
CA ASN A 172 3.19 -17.76 10.78
C ASN A 172 2.43 -17.10 9.64
N PHE A 173 3.06 -17.06 8.47
CA PHE A 173 2.40 -16.59 7.25
C PHE A 173 1.72 -17.74 6.53
N PHE A 174 0.40 -17.61 6.34
CA PHE A 174 -0.34 -18.46 5.41
C PHE A 174 -0.01 -18.08 3.96
N ILE A 175 -0.40 -18.92 3.00
CA ILE A 175 -0.11 -18.65 1.58
C ILE A 175 -0.74 -17.34 1.07
N THR A 176 -1.90 -16.94 1.64
CA THR A 176 -2.55 -15.67 1.31
C THR A 176 -1.80 -14.46 1.87
N ASP A 177 -1.20 -14.61 3.05
CA ASP A 177 -0.33 -13.60 3.65
C ASP A 177 0.95 -13.45 2.83
N ALA A 178 1.61 -14.57 2.54
CA ALA A 178 2.81 -14.60 1.72
C ALA A 178 2.58 -14.01 0.32
N ALA A 179 1.41 -14.25 -0.30
CA ALA A 179 1.03 -13.64 -1.57
C ALA A 179 0.86 -12.11 -1.46
N SER A 180 0.26 -11.63 -0.35
CA SER A 180 0.09 -10.20 -0.08
C SER A 180 1.44 -9.50 0.15
N ILE A 181 2.34 -10.14 0.92
CA ILE A 181 3.71 -9.67 1.15
C ILE A 181 4.52 -9.67 -0.15
N GLY A 182 4.35 -10.71 -0.97
CA GLY A 182 4.99 -10.84 -2.28
C GLY A 182 4.80 -9.59 -3.14
N ILE A 183 3.60 -9.04 -3.15
CA ILE A 183 3.22 -7.95 -4.07
C ILE A 183 3.91 -6.63 -3.75
N ILE A 184 4.49 -6.47 -2.55
CA ILE A 184 5.40 -5.36 -2.24
C ILE A 184 6.55 -5.30 -3.28
N GLY A 185 7.05 -6.46 -3.72
CA GLY A 185 8.10 -6.56 -4.73
C GLY A 185 7.71 -6.06 -6.12
N GLY A 186 6.41 -5.87 -6.40
CA GLY A 186 5.92 -5.26 -7.62
C GLY A 186 6.06 -3.74 -7.66
N ALA A 187 6.45 -3.12 -6.53
CA ALA A 187 6.66 -1.68 -6.37
C ALA A 187 5.45 -0.82 -6.76
N ASP A 188 4.24 -1.34 -6.55
CA ASP A 188 2.98 -0.67 -6.88
C ASP A 188 2.03 -0.65 -5.66
N GLY A 189 1.94 0.51 -5.01
CA GLY A 189 1.29 0.69 -3.71
C GLY A 189 -0.22 0.47 -3.77
N PRO A 190 -0.94 1.12 -4.71
CA PRO A 190 -2.36 0.89 -4.86
C PRO A 190 -2.71 -0.57 -5.20
N THR A 191 -1.90 -1.29 -6.01
CA THR A 191 -2.12 -2.72 -6.27
C THR A 191 -1.87 -3.56 -5.01
N ALA A 192 -0.80 -3.26 -4.25
CA ALA A 192 -0.51 -3.95 -3.00
C ALA A 192 -1.65 -3.80 -1.98
N ILE A 193 -2.20 -2.59 -1.84
CA ILE A 193 -3.38 -2.35 -0.99
C ILE A 193 -4.58 -3.16 -1.49
N TRP A 194 -4.89 -3.08 -2.79
CA TRP A 194 -6.05 -3.75 -3.37
C TRP A 194 -6.01 -5.28 -3.25
N LEU A 195 -4.84 -5.89 -3.40
CA LEU A 195 -4.72 -7.33 -3.25
C LEU A 195 -4.78 -7.74 -1.78
N THR A 196 -4.11 -6.98 -0.92
CA THR A 196 -4.04 -7.27 0.52
C THR A 196 -5.42 -7.16 1.18
N THR A 197 -6.28 -6.23 0.75
CA THR A 197 -7.67 -6.16 1.24
C THR A 197 -8.51 -7.39 0.88
N LYS A 198 -8.12 -8.15 -0.15
CA LYS A 198 -8.79 -9.38 -0.55
C LYS A 198 -8.19 -10.65 0.04
N LEU A 199 -6.88 -10.65 0.27
CA LEU A 199 -6.13 -11.84 0.68
C LEU A 199 -5.76 -11.84 2.17
N SER A 200 -5.33 -10.71 2.72
CA SER A 200 -4.89 -10.60 4.12
C SER A 200 -5.17 -9.20 4.70
N PRO A 201 -6.44 -8.89 5.06
CA PRO A 201 -6.81 -7.58 5.58
C PRO A 201 -6.08 -7.18 6.86
N ASP A 202 -5.65 -8.16 7.66
CA ASP A 202 -4.91 -7.94 8.91
C ASP A 202 -3.52 -7.36 8.68
N LEU A 203 -2.83 -7.77 7.61
CA LEU A 203 -1.48 -7.30 7.26
C LEU A 203 -1.48 -5.99 6.48
N LEU A 204 -2.65 -5.45 6.16
CA LEU A 204 -2.80 -4.28 5.29
C LEU A 204 -2.02 -3.05 5.78
N GLY A 205 -2.05 -2.77 7.08
CA GLY A 205 -1.32 -1.63 7.66
C GLY A 205 0.19 -1.78 7.45
N ALA A 206 0.74 -2.95 7.79
CA ALA A 206 2.15 -3.27 7.63
C ALA A 206 2.60 -3.24 6.17
N ILE A 207 1.84 -3.89 5.27
CA ILE A 207 2.15 -3.98 3.84
C ILE A 207 2.08 -2.61 3.18
N ALA A 208 1.07 -1.79 3.50
CA ALA A 208 0.95 -0.47 2.90
C ALA A 208 2.08 0.48 3.35
N VAL A 209 2.45 0.46 4.63
CA VAL A 209 3.61 1.23 5.12
C VAL A 209 4.90 0.75 4.47
N ALA A 210 5.10 -0.57 4.40
CA ALA A 210 6.26 -1.16 3.74
C ALA A 210 6.34 -0.73 2.26
N ALA A 211 5.24 -0.86 1.51
CA ALA A 211 5.19 -0.54 0.08
C ALA A 211 5.60 0.91 -0.20
N TYR A 212 4.97 1.89 0.46
CA TYR A 212 5.28 3.31 0.23
C TYR A 212 6.63 3.74 0.81
N SER A 213 7.05 3.18 1.94
CA SER A 213 8.38 3.45 2.51
C SER A 213 9.49 2.97 1.56
N TYR A 214 9.31 1.80 0.94
CA TYR A 214 10.31 1.26 0.02
C TYR A 214 10.35 1.94 -1.33
N MET A 215 9.20 2.42 -1.85
CA MET A 215 9.17 3.27 -3.04
C MET A 215 10.01 4.53 -2.85
N ALA A 216 9.88 5.18 -1.69
CA ALA A 216 10.69 6.34 -1.35
C ALA A 216 12.19 6.01 -1.14
N LEU A 217 12.51 4.76 -0.80
CA LEU A 217 13.88 4.27 -0.63
C LEU A 217 14.51 3.75 -1.93
N VAL A 218 13.79 3.74 -3.07
CA VAL A 218 14.35 3.35 -4.38
C VAL A 218 15.64 4.11 -4.71
N PRO A 219 15.77 5.43 -4.50
CA PRO A 219 17.02 6.16 -4.74
C PRO A 219 18.20 5.69 -3.86
N VAL A 220 17.93 4.98 -2.76
CA VAL A 220 18.96 4.42 -1.87
C VAL A 220 19.24 2.96 -2.24
N ILE A 221 18.21 2.17 -2.52
CA ILE A 221 18.30 0.72 -2.79
C ILE A 221 18.82 0.44 -4.20
N GLN A 222 18.33 1.18 -5.20
CA GLN A 222 18.60 0.91 -6.61
C GLN A 222 20.05 1.20 -7.02
N PRO A 223 20.68 2.35 -6.68
CA PRO A 223 22.02 2.66 -7.19
C PRO A 223 23.14 1.67 -6.79
N PRO A 224 23.19 1.12 -5.55
CA PRO A 224 24.13 0.06 -5.19
C PRO A 224 23.99 -1.17 -6.09
N ILE A 225 22.76 -1.58 -6.39
CA ILE A 225 22.48 -2.75 -7.23
C ILE A 225 22.90 -2.47 -8.68
N MET A 226 22.60 -1.27 -9.20
CA MET A 226 23.10 -0.86 -10.50
C MET A 226 24.63 -0.93 -10.55
N LYS A 227 25.31 -0.49 -9.49
CA LYS A 227 26.78 -0.55 -9.40
C LYS A 227 27.32 -1.98 -9.42
N LEU A 228 26.63 -2.92 -8.77
CA LEU A 228 27.03 -4.32 -8.65
C LEU A 228 26.68 -5.15 -9.91
N CYS A 229 25.52 -4.92 -10.51
CA CYS A 229 25.01 -5.76 -11.59
C CYS A 229 25.41 -5.29 -13.00
N THR A 230 25.88 -4.05 -13.19
CA THR A 230 26.23 -3.50 -14.51
C THR A 230 27.70 -3.13 -14.64
N ASN A 231 28.22 -3.14 -15.87
CA ASN A 231 29.59 -2.75 -16.20
C ASN A 231 29.68 -1.32 -16.77
N LYS A 232 30.87 -0.71 -16.77
CA LYS A 232 31.07 0.66 -17.32
C LYS A 232 30.70 0.76 -18.80
N GLU A 233 31.02 -0.27 -19.59
CA GLU A 233 30.69 -0.29 -21.02
C GLU A 233 29.18 -0.31 -21.27
N GLU A 234 28.42 -1.09 -20.48
CA GLU A 234 26.96 -1.15 -20.56
C GLU A 234 26.32 0.20 -20.22
N ARG A 235 26.85 0.90 -19.21
CA ARG A 235 26.35 2.24 -18.80
C ARG A 235 26.63 3.34 -19.83
N LEU A 236 27.55 3.12 -20.77
CA LEU A 236 27.94 4.08 -21.79
C LEU A 236 27.22 3.84 -23.13
N ILE A 237 26.31 2.88 -23.20
CA ILE A 237 25.48 2.64 -24.38
C ILE A 237 24.63 3.89 -24.65
N LYS A 238 24.77 4.46 -25.85
CA LYS A 238 23.99 5.64 -26.27
C LYS A 238 22.60 5.20 -26.72
N MET A 239 21.58 5.63 -25.98
CA MET A 239 20.18 5.42 -26.35
C MET A 239 19.80 6.27 -27.56
N LYS A 240 19.17 5.63 -28.55
CA LYS A 240 18.64 6.33 -29.73
C LYS A 240 17.39 7.12 -29.36
N GLN A 241 17.14 8.20 -30.11
CA GLN A 241 15.86 8.89 -30.05
C GLN A 241 14.73 7.92 -30.44
N LEU A 242 13.67 7.90 -29.62
CA LEU A 242 12.50 7.06 -29.85
C LEU A 242 11.74 7.53 -31.10
N ARG A 243 11.05 6.59 -31.77
CA ARG A 243 10.20 6.94 -32.92
C ARG A 243 9.05 7.87 -32.49
N PRO A 244 8.59 8.77 -33.36
CA PRO A 244 7.37 9.53 -33.10
C PRO A 244 6.18 8.57 -33.07
N VAL A 245 5.36 8.68 -32.02
CA VAL A 245 4.14 7.89 -31.85
C VAL A 245 2.96 8.72 -32.34
N THR A 246 2.15 8.14 -33.23
CA THR A 246 0.98 8.84 -33.79
C THR A 246 -0.13 8.96 -32.75
N LYS A 247 -1.00 9.98 -32.87
CA LYS A 247 -2.16 10.15 -31.98
C LYS A 247 -3.08 8.92 -32.00
N MET A 248 -3.25 8.30 -33.18
CA MET A 248 -4.06 7.09 -33.32
C MET A 248 -3.49 5.91 -32.52
N GLU A 249 -2.17 5.70 -32.54
CA GLU A 249 -1.54 4.66 -31.73
C GLU A 249 -1.76 4.89 -30.24
N LYS A 250 -1.61 6.13 -29.76
CA LYS A 250 -1.84 6.47 -28.35
C LYS A 250 -3.30 6.26 -27.92
N VAL A 251 -4.27 6.56 -28.78
CA VAL A 251 -5.70 6.38 -28.48
C VAL A 251 -6.13 4.91 -28.54
N LEU A 252 -5.60 4.13 -29.49
CA LEU A 252 -5.94 2.70 -29.62
C LEU A 252 -5.23 1.82 -28.59
N PHE A 253 -4.09 2.25 -28.07
CA PHE A 253 -3.32 1.53 -27.06
C PHE A 253 -4.16 1.14 -25.82
N PRO A 254 -4.83 2.07 -25.10
CA PRO A 254 -5.58 1.72 -23.90
C PRO A 254 -6.74 0.76 -24.17
N ILE A 255 -7.42 0.90 -25.31
CA ILE A 255 -8.50 0.01 -25.73
C ILE A 255 -7.95 -1.40 -25.99
N THR A 256 -6.83 -1.48 -26.71
CA THR A 256 -6.19 -2.76 -27.03
C THR A 256 -5.72 -3.48 -25.77
N VAL A 257 -5.05 -2.77 -24.86
CA VAL A 257 -4.59 -3.32 -23.58
C VAL A 257 -5.77 -3.81 -22.72
N LEU A 258 -6.86 -3.05 -22.66
CA LEU A 258 -8.06 -3.47 -21.93
C LEU A 258 -8.68 -4.73 -22.52
N LEU A 259 -8.83 -4.80 -23.85
CA LEU A 259 -9.39 -5.98 -24.52
C LEU A 259 -8.50 -7.23 -24.35
N LEU A 260 -7.18 -7.06 -24.43
CA LEU A 260 -6.22 -8.15 -24.15
C LEU A 260 -6.31 -8.60 -22.69
N CYS A 261 -6.40 -7.65 -21.74
CA CYS A 261 -6.58 -7.98 -20.33
C CYS A 261 -7.89 -8.73 -20.09
N ALA A 262 -8.99 -8.30 -20.71
CA ALA A 262 -10.28 -8.97 -20.60
C ALA A 262 -10.26 -10.39 -21.20
N ALA A 263 -9.49 -10.60 -22.28
CA ALA A 263 -9.37 -11.91 -22.94
C ALA A 263 -8.47 -12.90 -22.18
N PHE A 264 -7.34 -12.45 -21.63
CA PHE A 264 -6.34 -13.34 -21.01
C PHE A 264 -6.38 -13.36 -19.48
N LEU A 265 -6.70 -12.25 -18.82
CA LEU A 265 -6.67 -12.14 -17.36
C LEU A 265 -7.78 -11.21 -16.83
N PRO A 266 -9.04 -11.65 -16.85
CA PRO A 266 -10.19 -10.81 -16.49
C PRO A 266 -10.18 -10.36 -15.03
N SER A 267 -9.50 -11.08 -14.12
CA SER A 267 -9.35 -10.70 -12.71
C SER A 267 -8.57 -9.38 -12.51
N ALA A 268 -7.69 -9.01 -13.45
CA ALA A 268 -6.94 -7.76 -13.44
C ALA A 268 -7.69 -6.59 -14.12
N ALA A 269 -8.81 -6.87 -14.79
CA ALA A 269 -9.56 -5.89 -15.56
C ALA A 269 -10.03 -4.66 -14.75
N PRO A 270 -10.41 -4.76 -13.45
CA PRO A 270 -10.78 -3.56 -12.68
C PRO A 270 -9.63 -2.56 -12.53
N LEU A 271 -8.40 -3.05 -12.32
CA LEU A 271 -7.21 -2.20 -12.15
C LEU A 271 -6.74 -1.65 -13.50
N ILE A 272 -6.54 -2.55 -14.48
CA ILE A 272 -6.09 -2.17 -15.82
C ILE A 272 -7.11 -1.27 -16.51
N GLY A 273 -8.41 -1.56 -16.37
CA GLY A 273 -9.49 -0.75 -16.92
C GLY A 273 -9.50 0.67 -16.36
N ALA A 274 -9.24 0.86 -15.06
CA ALA A 274 -9.14 2.20 -14.47
C ALA A 274 -7.95 2.98 -15.02
N VAL A 275 -6.75 2.37 -15.08
CA VAL A 275 -5.55 3.02 -15.66
C VAL A 275 -5.80 3.36 -17.13
N MET A 276 -6.36 2.43 -17.91
CA MET A 276 -6.60 2.64 -19.34
C MET A 276 -7.71 3.67 -19.59
N LEU A 277 -8.72 3.78 -18.71
CA LEU A 277 -9.73 4.84 -18.77
C LEU A 277 -9.10 6.22 -18.56
N GLY A 278 -8.28 6.36 -17.52
CA GLY A 278 -7.54 7.60 -17.27
C GLY A 278 -6.64 7.97 -18.46
N ASN A 279 -5.96 6.98 -19.03
CA ASN A 279 -5.10 7.20 -20.19
C ASN A 279 -5.87 7.60 -21.44
N LEU A 280 -7.01 6.94 -21.73
CA LEU A 280 -7.84 7.32 -22.86
C LEU A 280 -8.40 8.74 -22.71
N ALA A 281 -8.80 9.14 -21.50
CA ALA A 281 -9.25 10.50 -21.22
C ALA A 281 -8.15 11.54 -21.54
N LYS A 282 -6.89 11.22 -21.24
CA LYS A 282 -5.72 12.04 -21.59
C LYS A 282 -5.47 12.10 -23.11
N GLU A 283 -5.46 10.95 -23.78
CA GLU A 283 -4.99 10.86 -25.17
C GLU A 283 -6.05 11.24 -26.22
N CYS A 284 -7.35 11.15 -25.88
CA CYS A 284 -8.42 11.49 -26.82
C CYS A 284 -8.49 13.01 -27.13
N GLY A 285 -8.12 13.88 -26.18
CA GLY A 285 -8.08 15.33 -26.34
C GLY A 285 -9.45 16.00 -26.56
N VAL A 286 -10.53 15.34 -26.12
CA VAL A 286 -11.90 15.89 -26.15
C VAL A 286 -12.51 16.04 -24.75
N VAL A 287 -11.89 15.44 -23.73
CA VAL A 287 -12.35 15.49 -22.34
C VAL A 287 -11.27 16.06 -21.41
N ASP A 288 -10.58 17.12 -21.83
CA ASP A 288 -9.48 17.74 -21.09
C ASP A 288 -9.88 18.07 -19.64
N ARG A 289 -11.07 18.65 -19.44
CA ARG A 289 -11.60 18.93 -18.08
C ARG A 289 -11.71 17.68 -17.21
N ILE A 290 -12.09 16.54 -17.78
CA ILE A 290 -12.22 15.28 -17.05
C ILE A 290 -10.83 14.70 -16.77
N SER A 291 -9.94 14.70 -17.77
CA SER A 291 -8.55 14.25 -17.60
C SER A 291 -7.83 15.06 -16.52
N ASP A 292 -7.94 16.38 -16.57
CA ASP A 292 -7.38 17.30 -15.57
C ASP A 292 -7.96 17.05 -14.18
N THR A 293 -9.27 16.79 -14.08
CA THR A 293 -9.91 16.47 -12.80
C THR A 293 -9.40 15.14 -12.24
N MET A 294 -9.26 14.10 -13.08
CA MET A 294 -8.72 12.80 -12.69
C MET A 294 -7.25 12.89 -12.23
N ALA A 295 -6.42 13.61 -12.99
CA ALA A 295 -4.98 13.75 -12.74
C ALA A 295 -4.65 14.68 -11.55
N ASN A 296 -5.57 15.58 -11.17
CA ASN A 296 -5.35 16.55 -10.08
C ASN A 296 -6.35 16.36 -8.95
N SER A 297 -7.51 17.03 -9.01
CA SER A 297 -8.42 17.18 -7.88
C SER A 297 -8.93 15.84 -7.34
N LEU A 298 -9.32 14.91 -8.22
CA LEU A 298 -9.85 13.61 -7.82
C LEU A 298 -8.78 12.77 -7.12
N ILE A 299 -7.61 12.59 -7.75
CA ILE A 299 -6.53 11.79 -7.15
C ILE A 299 -6.07 12.40 -5.84
N ASN A 300 -6.01 13.73 -5.70
CA ASN A 300 -5.64 14.39 -4.45
C ASN A 300 -6.66 14.14 -3.34
N ILE A 301 -7.96 14.22 -3.61
CA ILE A 301 -9.01 13.91 -2.63
C ILE A 301 -8.91 12.45 -2.19
N VAL A 302 -8.81 11.53 -3.15
CA VAL A 302 -8.74 10.10 -2.87
C VAL A 302 -7.45 9.73 -2.13
N THR A 303 -6.34 10.38 -2.45
CA THR A 303 -5.04 10.18 -1.78
C THR A 303 -5.10 10.54 -0.30
N ILE A 304 -5.75 11.67 0.05
CA ILE A 304 -5.95 12.07 1.44
C ILE A 304 -6.80 11.02 2.19
N LEU A 305 -7.92 10.61 1.59
CA LEU A 305 -8.83 9.64 2.21
C LEU A 305 -8.16 8.27 2.34
N LEU A 306 -7.47 7.80 1.30
CA LEU A 306 -6.75 6.53 1.31
C LEU A 306 -5.66 6.52 2.37
N GLY A 307 -4.84 7.57 2.44
CA GLY A 307 -3.75 7.61 3.40
C GLY A 307 -4.24 7.63 4.84
N LEU A 308 -5.29 8.40 5.15
CA LEU A 308 -5.94 8.38 6.46
C LEU A 308 -6.53 6.99 6.79
N SER A 309 -7.20 6.35 5.83
CA SER A 309 -7.74 5.00 5.97
C SER A 309 -6.66 3.95 6.19
N VAL A 310 -5.56 4.00 5.46
CA VAL A 310 -4.43 3.07 5.66
C VAL A 310 -3.80 3.32 7.03
N GLY A 311 -3.62 4.57 7.42
CA GLY A 311 -3.14 4.95 8.76
C GLY A 311 -4.01 4.41 9.88
N SER A 312 -5.33 4.28 9.66
CA SER A 312 -6.25 3.67 10.64
C SER A 312 -5.90 2.23 11.02
N LYS A 313 -5.15 1.51 10.17
CA LYS A 313 -4.67 0.14 10.40
C LYS A 313 -3.30 0.07 11.09
N LEU A 314 -2.72 1.20 11.49
CA LEU A 314 -1.49 1.27 12.27
C LEU A 314 -1.73 1.19 13.78
N ALA A 315 -2.71 0.39 14.21
CA ALA A 315 -2.92 0.10 15.62
C ALA A 315 -1.73 -0.71 16.17
N ALA A 316 -1.32 -0.41 17.41
CA ALA A 316 -0.13 -0.99 18.02
C ALA A 316 -0.11 -2.52 18.04
N GLU A 317 -1.25 -3.16 18.31
CA GLU A 317 -1.37 -4.63 18.35
C GLU A 317 -1.14 -5.30 17.00
N LYS A 318 -1.50 -4.61 15.90
CA LYS A 318 -1.39 -5.16 14.53
C LYS A 318 -0.05 -4.84 13.89
N PHE A 319 0.57 -3.71 14.25
CA PHE A 319 1.82 -3.26 13.63
C PHE A 319 3.08 -3.69 14.39
N LEU A 320 3.05 -3.75 15.74
CA LEU A 320 4.22 -4.13 16.53
C LEU A 320 4.33 -5.65 16.71
N THR A 321 4.35 -6.36 15.58
CA THR A 321 4.45 -7.83 15.53
C THR A 321 5.75 -8.28 14.85
N PHE A 322 6.23 -9.48 15.20
CA PHE A 322 7.38 -10.09 14.51
C PHE A 322 7.12 -10.30 13.02
N GLU A 323 5.86 -10.55 12.65
CA GLU A 323 5.40 -10.61 11.27
C GLU A 323 5.66 -9.30 10.54
N THR A 324 5.26 -8.16 11.10
CA THR A 324 5.49 -6.84 10.49
C THR A 324 6.97 -6.57 10.26
N LEU A 325 7.84 -6.95 11.19
CA LEU A 325 9.29 -6.84 10.99
C LEU A 325 9.78 -7.71 9.82
N GLY A 326 9.26 -8.93 9.71
CA GLY A 326 9.51 -9.82 8.57
C GLY A 326 9.08 -9.19 7.23
N ILE A 327 7.90 -8.57 7.19
CA ILE A 327 7.38 -7.86 6.00
C ILE A 327 8.32 -6.74 5.59
N LEU A 328 8.81 -5.95 6.55
CA LEU A 328 9.73 -4.85 6.28
C LEU A 328 11.05 -5.37 5.68
N VAL A 329 11.67 -6.39 6.30
CA VAL A 329 12.93 -6.96 5.79
C VAL A 329 12.74 -7.57 4.39
N LEU A 330 11.66 -8.33 4.19
CA LEU A 330 11.36 -8.95 2.90
C LEU A 330 11.11 -7.91 1.81
N GLY A 331 10.45 -6.79 2.11
CA GLY A 331 10.20 -5.73 1.14
C GLY A 331 11.50 -5.15 0.56
N VAL A 332 12.50 -4.86 1.39
CA VAL A 332 13.81 -4.36 0.92
C VAL A 332 14.48 -5.38 -0.01
N ILE A 333 14.44 -6.66 0.36
CA ILE A 333 15.01 -7.75 -0.46
C ILE A 333 14.25 -7.87 -1.79
N ALA A 334 12.92 -7.75 -1.76
CA ALA A 334 12.05 -7.83 -2.93
C ALA A 334 12.41 -6.78 -3.98
N PHE A 335 12.54 -5.51 -3.56
CA PHE A 335 12.99 -4.41 -4.41
C PHE A 335 14.39 -4.65 -4.97
N GLY A 336 15.27 -5.22 -4.13
CA GLY A 336 16.62 -5.53 -4.55
C GLY A 336 16.67 -6.58 -5.67
N VAL A 337 15.93 -7.67 -5.51
CA VAL A 337 15.85 -8.72 -6.52
C VAL A 337 15.09 -8.27 -7.77
N GLY A 338 13.99 -7.50 -7.62
CA GLY A 338 13.27 -6.94 -8.76
C GLY A 338 14.15 -6.02 -9.62
N THR A 339 14.95 -5.16 -8.97
CA THR A 339 15.94 -4.31 -9.65
C THR A 339 16.98 -5.15 -10.38
N ALA A 340 17.55 -6.15 -9.71
CA ALA A 340 18.53 -7.04 -10.32
C ALA A 340 17.92 -7.82 -11.51
N GLY A 341 16.69 -8.31 -11.38
CA GLY A 341 15.95 -9.01 -12.42
C GLY A 341 15.74 -8.14 -13.68
N GLY A 342 15.34 -6.89 -13.50
CA GLY A 342 15.21 -5.93 -14.61
C GLY A 342 16.53 -5.68 -15.34
N VAL A 343 17.63 -5.50 -14.60
CA VAL A 343 18.98 -5.32 -15.17
C VAL A 343 19.45 -6.57 -15.91
N TRP A 344 19.23 -7.75 -15.33
CA TRP A 344 19.57 -9.03 -15.97
C TRP A 344 18.80 -9.25 -17.27
N MET A 345 17.51 -8.88 -17.30
CA MET A 345 16.73 -8.93 -18.52
C MET A 345 17.25 -7.96 -19.58
N ALA A 346 17.65 -6.74 -19.20
CA ALA A 346 18.29 -5.81 -20.13
C ALA A 346 19.57 -6.41 -20.75
N LYS A 347 20.40 -7.08 -19.94
CA LYS A 347 21.59 -7.80 -20.43
C LYS A 347 21.23 -8.93 -21.38
N LEU A 348 20.23 -9.73 -21.05
CA LEU A 348 19.76 -10.81 -21.91
C LEU A 348 19.29 -10.26 -23.26
N MET A 349 18.51 -9.18 -23.24
CA MET A 349 18.04 -8.52 -24.46
C MET A 349 19.19 -7.96 -25.31
N ASN A 350 20.28 -7.51 -24.68
CA ASN A 350 21.48 -7.01 -25.37
C ASN A 350 22.27 -8.09 -26.12
N LEU A 351 22.05 -9.37 -25.81
CA LEU A 351 22.65 -10.48 -26.54
C LEU A 351 21.90 -10.79 -27.86
N PHE A 352 20.59 -10.55 -27.90
CA PHE A 352 19.73 -10.92 -29.03
C PHE A 352 19.26 -9.73 -29.89
N SER A 353 19.46 -8.50 -29.42
CA SER A 353 19.01 -7.29 -30.12
C SER A 353 20.15 -6.61 -30.89
N LYS A 354 19.86 -6.21 -32.14
CA LYS A 354 20.75 -5.35 -32.93
C LYS A 354 20.93 -3.96 -32.29
N GLU A 355 19.92 -3.49 -31.59
CA GLU A 355 19.93 -2.25 -30.82
C GLU A 355 19.96 -2.60 -29.34
N LYS A 356 21.10 -2.33 -28.70
CA LYS A 356 21.28 -2.59 -27.27
C LYS A 356 20.52 -1.54 -26.44
N ILE A 357 19.94 -2.01 -25.34
CA ILE A 357 19.19 -1.29 -24.30
C ILE A 357 20.13 -0.93 -23.16
#